data_AF-A0A6B3IHL7-F1
#
_entry.id   AF-A0A6B3IHL7-F1
#
_cell.length_a   1.000
_cell.length_b   1.000
_cell.length_c   1.000
_cell.angle_alpha   90.00
_cell.angle_beta   90.00
_cell.angle_gamma   90.00
#
_symmetry.space_group_name_H-M   'P 1'
#
loop_
_entity.id
_entity.type
_entity.pdbx_description
1 polymer ?
#
loop_
_entity_poly.entity_id
_entity_poly.type
_entity_poly.pdbx_seq_one_letter_code
_entity_poly.pdbx_strand_id
1 'polypeptide(L)'
;YKDVVATILVDLRAWDTMGESAVLAAAAIGVTSLIYLHRRSDGSMIPDELKGRTAWSLSAQHSSRLPQGDDVAPERSWLAAGSTLAPEHRSIVFEVVARLIFHPILVLSVYLLFCA
;
A
#
# COMPACT_ATOMS: atom_id res chain seq x y z
N TYR A 1 -40.45 7.88 31.48
CA TYR A 1 -39.98 9.12 30.80
C TYR A 1 -38.53 9.48 31.09
N LYS A 2 -37.90 8.92 32.13
CA LYS A 2 -36.44 8.94 32.24
C LYS A 2 -35.89 7.94 31.21
N ASP A 3 -34.78 8.28 30.56
CA ASP A 3 -33.98 7.46 29.62
C ASP A 3 -34.19 7.61 28.11
N VAL A 4 -35.16 8.38 27.60
CA VAL A 4 -35.18 8.66 26.14
C VAL A 4 -34.10 9.66 25.74
N VAL A 5 -33.91 10.71 26.56
CA VAL A 5 -32.92 11.78 26.31
C VAL A 5 -31.50 11.26 26.47
N ALA A 6 -31.26 10.40 27.48
CA ALA A 6 -29.94 9.81 27.71
C ALA A 6 -29.52 8.89 26.56
N THR A 7 -30.47 8.11 26.03
CA THR A 7 -30.25 7.24 24.87
C THR A 7 -29.96 8.09 23.62
N ILE A 8 -30.74 9.14 23.35
CA ILE A 8 -30.49 10.02 22.20
C ILE A 8 -29.13 10.75 22.33
N LEU A 9 -28.74 11.19 23.52
CA LEU A 9 -27.44 11.84 23.74
C LEU A 9 -26.28 10.87 23.49
N VAL A 10 -26.40 9.61 23.92
CA VAL A 10 -25.34 8.61 23.72
C VAL A 10 -25.25 8.20 22.25
N ASP A 11 -26.38 8.05 21.57
CA ASP A 11 -26.44 7.73 20.14
C ASP A 11 -25.79 8.84 19.30
N LEU A 12 -26.01 10.11 19.66
CA LEU A 12 -25.37 11.26 19.01
C LEU A 12 -23.85 11.30 19.23
N ARG A 13 -23.35 10.92 20.40
CA ARG A 13 -21.90 10.86 20.68
C ARG A 13 -21.24 9.66 19.99
N ALA A 14 -21.94 8.53 19.92
CA ALA A 14 -21.48 7.39 19.14
C ALA A 14 -21.33 7.77 17.65
N TRP A 15 -22.26 8.55 17.12
CA TRP A 15 -22.18 9.08 15.76
C TRP A 15 -21.05 10.07 15.52
N ASP A 16 -20.59 10.80 16.54
CA ASP A 16 -19.43 11.70 16.45
C ASP A 16 -18.13 10.93 16.14
N THR A 17 -17.81 9.92 16.95
CA THR A 17 -16.63 9.05 16.72
C THR A 17 -16.76 8.19 15.46
N MET A 18 -17.98 7.74 15.13
CA MET A 18 -18.25 7.05 13.87
C MET A 18 -17.99 7.99 12.68
N GLY A 19 -18.36 9.26 12.80
CA GLY A 19 -18.11 10.31 11.80
C GLY A 19 -16.62 10.54 11.57
N GLU A 20 -15.83 10.67 12.63
CA GLU A 20 -14.36 10.85 12.52
C GLU A 20 -13.70 9.69 11.75
N SER A 21 -14.04 8.45 12.10
CA SER A 21 -13.50 7.26 11.42
C SER A 21 -13.98 7.15 9.96
N ALA A 22 -15.24 7.52 9.68
CA ALA A 22 -15.81 7.49 8.33
C ALA A 22 -15.12 8.50 7.40
N VAL A 23 -14.79 9.70 7.89
CA VAL A 23 -14.03 10.70 7.12
C VAL A 23 -12.64 10.18 6.79
N LEU A 24 -11.94 9.57 7.75
CA LEU A 24 -10.62 8.96 7.51
C LEU A 24 -10.70 7.82 6.49
N ALA A 25 -11.69 6.92 6.61
CA ALA A 25 -11.90 5.83 5.66
C ALA A 25 -12.20 6.37 4.24
N ALA A 26 -13.10 7.35 4.14
CA ALA A 26 -13.44 7.98 2.86
C ALA A 26 -12.23 8.70 2.23
N ALA A 27 -11.44 9.41 3.03
CA ALA A 27 -10.21 10.06 2.56
C ALA A 27 -9.19 9.02 2.06
N ALA A 28 -8.98 7.93 2.80
CA ALA A 28 -8.05 6.86 2.40
C ALA A 28 -8.48 6.18 1.08
N ILE A 29 -9.77 5.87 0.93
CA ILE A 29 -10.32 5.31 -0.31
C ILE A 29 -10.19 6.32 -1.47
N GLY A 30 -10.47 7.60 -1.22
CA GLY A 30 -10.34 8.67 -2.22
C GLY A 30 -8.91 8.83 -2.71
N VAL A 31 -7.93 8.87 -1.80
CA VAL A 31 -6.50 8.93 -2.12
C VAL A 31 -6.07 7.68 -2.90
N THR A 32 -6.54 6.50 -2.49
CA THR A 32 -6.25 5.23 -3.19
C THR A 32 -6.79 5.24 -4.62
N SER A 33 -8.02 5.72 -4.82
CA SER A 33 -8.65 5.85 -6.13
C SER A 33 -7.89 6.80 -7.05
N LEU A 34 -7.47 7.96 -6.53
CA LEU A 34 -6.67 8.95 -7.27
C LEU A 34 -5.33 8.36 -7.74
N ILE A 35 -4.60 7.68 -6.87
CA ILE A 35 -3.32 7.04 -7.22
C ILE A 35 -3.52 5.98 -8.31
N TYR A 36 -4.58 5.18 -8.20
CA TYR A 36 -4.89 4.15 -9.20
C TYR A 36 -5.21 4.75 -10.57
N LEU A 37 -6.04 5.79 -10.63
CA LEU A 37 -6.37 6.49 -11.88
C LEU A 37 -5.15 7.19 -12.47
N HIS A 38 -4.32 7.84 -11.65
CA HIS A 38 -3.09 8.49 -12.08
C HIS A 38 -2.12 7.48 -12.71
N ARG A 39 -1.98 6.30 -12.11
CA ARG A 39 -1.14 5.22 -12.66
C ARG A 39 -1.66 4.69 -14.00
N ARG A 40 -2.98 4.73 -14.24
CA ARG A 40 -3.59 4.34 -15.50
C ARG A 40 -3.43 5.41 -16.59
N SER A 41 -3.57 6.69 -16.26
CA SER A 41 -3.35 7.79 -17.21
C SER A 41 -1.91 7.85 -17.69
N ASP A 42 -0.94 7.58 -16.80
CA ASP A 42 0.48 7.52 -17.15
C ASP A 42 0.82 6.41 -18.15
N GLY A 43 0.01 5.34 -18.21
CA GLY A 43 0.20 4.23 -19.14
C GLY A 43 -0.48 4.39 -20.51
N SER A 44 -1.39 5.35 -20.67
CA SER A 44 -2.24 5.45 -21.87
C SER A 44 -1.85 6.59 -22.83
N MET A 45 -0.91 7.47 -22.48
CA MET A 45 -0.63 8.66 -23.29
C MET A 45 0.81 9.18 -23.12
N ILE A 46 1.81 8.44 -23.59
CA ILE A 46 3.12 9.02 -23.91
C ILE A 46 3.60 8.41 -25.24
N PRO A 47 3.58 9.16 -26.36
CA PRO A 47 4.46 8.90 -27.50
C PRO A 47 5.91 8.96 -27.04
N ASP A 48 6.67 7.92 -27.38
CA ASP A 48 8.00 7.53 -26.88
C ASP A 48 9.18 8.48 -27.20
N GLU A 49 8.97 9.79 -27.38
CA GLU A 49 10.06 10.66 -27.86
C GLU A 49 10.47 11.84 -26.96
N LEU A 50 9.69 12.22 -25.94
CA LEU A 50 10.01 13.44 -25.17
C LEU A 50 9.83 13.32 -23.65
N LYS A 51 9.80 12.10 -23.08
CA LYS A 51 9.83 11.93 -21.61
C LYS A 51 11.28 11.99 -21.12
N GLY A 52 11.81 13.20 -21.07
CA GLY A 52 13.12 13.49 -20.52
C GLY A 52 13.31 12.80 -19.17
N ARG A 53 14.21 11.81 -19.16
CA ARG A 53 15.09 11.40 -18.05
C ARG A 53 14.58 11.68 -16.63
N THR A 54 13.41 11.19 -16.26
CA THR A 54 13.05 11.07 -14.84
C THR A 54 13.51 9.72 -14.34
N ALA A 55 14.15 9.69 -13.16
CA ALA A 55 14.71 8.47 -12.55
C ALA A 55 13.68 7.33 -12.38
N TRP A 56 12.38 7.68 -12.42
CA TRP A 56 11.25 6.76 -12.35
C TRP A 56 10.98 5.98 -13.63
N SER A 57 11.27 6.54 -14.81
CA SER A 57 11.09 5.78 -16.06
C SER A 57 12.21 4.76 -16.26
N LEU A 58 13.43 5.05 -15.79
CA LEU A 58 14.58 4.14 -15.94
C LEU A 58 14.41 2.84 -15.14
N SER A 59 13.82 2.92 -13.93
CA SER A 59 13.58 1.73 -13.10
C SER A 59 12.44 0.87 -13.66
N ALA A 60 11.37 1.49 -14.18
CA ALA A 60 10.24 0.79 -14.78
C ALA A 60 10.61 0.03 -16.07
N GLN A 61 11.51 0.61 -16.89
CA GLN A 61 12.03 -0.01 -18.11
C GLN A 61 12.96 -1.19 -17.83
N HIS A 62 13.70 -1.17 -16.72
CA HIS A 62 14.59 -2.27 -16.36
C HIS A 62 13.82 -3.52 -15.90
N SER A 63 12.62 -3.33 -15.32
CA SER A 63 11.75 -4.44 -14.91
C SER A 63 10.98 -5.12 -16.05
N SER A 64 10.89 -4.52 -17.24
CA SER A 64 10.07 -5.04 -18.34
C SER A 64 10.85 -5.82 -19.42
N ARG A 65 12.17 -5.99 -19.28
CA ARG A 65 12.97 -6.87 -20.15
C ARG A 65 13.27 -8.20 -19.46
N LEU A 66 12.32 -9.13 -19.54
CA LEU A 66 12.58 -10.56 -19.32
C LEU A 66 12.44 -11.28 -20.66
N PRO A 67 13.46 -12.04 -21.13
CA PRO A 67 13.34 -12.86 -22.32
C PRO A 67 12.42 -14.03 -22.05
N GLN A 68 11.48 -14.24 -22.97
CA GLN A 68 10.70 -15.47 -23.07
C GLN A 68 11.64 -16.60 -23.52
N GLY A 69 11.85 -17.59 -22.66
CA GLY A 69 12.64 -18.78 -22.94
C GLY A 69 11.95 -20.00 -22.33
N ASP A 70 11.61 -20.94 -23.22
CA ASP A 70 10.85 -22.16 -22.97
C ASP A 70 11.57 -23.18 -22.07
N ASP A 71 10.74 -24.02 -21.44
CA ASP A 71 10.91 -25.43 -21.04
C ASP A 71 12.19 -25.88 -20.29
N VAL A 72 12.02 -26.13 -18.99
CA VAL A 72 12.18 -27.44 -18.29
C VAL A 72 12.26 -27.13 -16.78
N ALA A 73 11.29 -27.62 -16.01
CA ALA A 73 11.30 -27.55 -14.55
C ALA A 73 12.56 -28.23 -13.97
N PRO A 74 13.14 -27.65 -12.90
CA PRO A 74 12.88 -28.24 -11.59
C PRO A 74 12.43 -27.18 -10.59
N GLU A 75 11.39 -27.54 -9.85
CA GLU A 75 10.98 -26.91 -8.61
C GLU A 75 12.19 -26.59 -7.72
N ARG A 76 12.10 -25.48 -6.95
CA ARG A 76 13.02 -25.00 -5.88
C ARG A 76 13.94 -23.83 -6.26
N SER A 77 13.39 -22.64 -6.54
CA SER A 77 13.97 -21.37 -6.06
C SER A 77 13.11 -20.16 -6.45
N TRP A 78 11.97 -19.99 -5.79
CA TRP A 78 11.19 -18.75 -5.87
C TRP A 78 11.80 -17.60 -5.01
N LEU A 79 13.11 -17.64 -4.81
CA LEU A 79 13.94 -16.62 -4.16
C LEU A 79 15.06 -16.12 -5.10
N ALA A 80 14.89 -16.27 -6.41
CA ALA A 80 15.83 -15.78 -7.42
C ALA A 80 15.47 -14.36 -7.96
N ALA A 81 14.65 -13.60 -7.23
CA ALA A 81 14.34 -12.20 -7.54
C ALA A 81 14.93 -11.22 -6.50
N GLY A 82 15.86 -11.68 -5.66
CA GLY A 82 16.53 -10.85 -4.65
C GLY A 82 17.96 -10.42 -5.01
N SER A 83 18.58 -11.02 -6.04
CA SER A 83 20.02 -10.86 -6.28
C SER A 83 20.39 -10.20 -7.61
N THR A 84 19.43 -9.85 -8.48
CA THR A 84 19.74 -9.31 -9.82
C THR A 84 19.39 -7.84 -10.06
N LEU A 85 18.95 -7.09 -9.03
CA LEU A 85 18.82 -5.62 -9.12
C LEU A 85 19.78 -4.94 -8.14
N ALA A 86 20.68 -4.13 -8.70
CA ALA A 86 21.68 -3.23 -8.09
C ALA A 86 21.53 -2.97 -6.56
N PRO A 87 22.50 -3.39 -5.72
CA PRO A 87 22.49 -3.25 -4.25
C PRO A 87 22.59 -1.83 -3.68
N GLU A 88 22.65 -0.79 -4.52
CA GLU A 88 23.20 0.52 -4.16
C GLU A 88 22.18 1.45 -3.51
N HIS A 89 20.88 1.18 -3.69
CA HIS A 89 19.79 2.04 -3.19
C HIS A 89 18.65 1.28 -2.48
N ARG A 90 18.82 -0.02 -2.16
CA ARG A 90 17.81 -0.78 -1.41
C ARG A 90 18.20 -0.80 0.07
N SER A 91 17.52 0.01 0.88
CA SER A 91 17.77 0.05 2.32
C SER A 91 17.29 -1.25 2.99
N ILE A 92 18.21 -2.20 3.14
CA ILE A 92 18.03 -3.44 3.91
C ILE A 92 17.59 -3.11 5.34
N VAL A 93 18.16 -2.05 5.92
CA VAL A 93 17.80 -1.57 7.25
C VAL A 93 16.32 -1.20 7.29
N PHE A 94 15.82 -0.44 6.31
CA PHE A 94 14.40 -0.10 6.25
C PHE A 94 13.51 -1.33 6.10
N GLU A 95 13.88 -2.30 5.24
CA GLU A 95 13.10 -3.53 5.07
C GLU A 95 13.00 -4.33 6.38
N VAL A 96 14.13 -4.51 7.07
CA VAL A 96 14.18 -5.23 8.34
C VAL A 96 13.42 -4.48 9.43
N VAL A 97 13.64 -3.17 9.55
CA VAL A 97 12.94 -2.32 10.54
C VAL A 97 11.43 -2.32 10.28
N ALA A 98 11.00 -2.17 9.03
CA ALA A 98 9.60 -2.23 8.66
C ALA A 98 8.99 -3.58 9.01
N ARG A 99 9.66 -4.70 8.70
CA ARG A 99 9.14 -6.05 9.08
C ARG A 99 9.13 -6.27 10.60
N LEU A 100 10.15 -5.79 11.31
CA LEU A 100 10.30 -5.91 12.75
C LEU A 100 9.21 -5.12 13.49
N ILE A 101 8.87 -3.93 13.01
CA ILE A 101 7.87 -3.04 13.62
C ILE A 101 6.45 -3.37 13.16
N PHE A 102 6.27 -3.82 11.92
CA PHE A 102 4.96 -4.13 11.35
C PHE A 102 4.21 -5.22 12.14
N HIS A 103 4.87 -6.35 12.39
CA HIS A 103 4.24 -7.47 13.11
C HIS A 103 3.74 -7.09 14.51
N PRO A 104 4.53 -6.47 15.40
CA PRO A 104 4.07 -6.09 16.73
C PRO A 104 3.02 -4.97 16.69
N ILE A 105 3.13 -3.99 15.78
CA ILE A 105 2.08 -2.97 15.63
C ILE A 105 0.76 -3.61 15.23
N LEU A 106 0.77 -4.55 14.28
CA LEU A 106 -0.44 -5.25 13.84
C LEU A 106 -1.09 -5.99 15.02
N VAL A 107 -0.30 -6.78 15.75
CA VAL A 107 -0.79 -7.52 16.93
C VAL A 107 -1.31 -6.55 17.99
N LEU A 108 -0.62 -5.44 18.26
CA LEU A 108 -1.07 -4.42 19.20
C LEU A 108 -2.38 -3.75 18.75
N SER A 109 -2.50 -3.39 17.48
CA SER A 109 -3.73 -2.81 16.93
C SER A 109 -4.91 -3.77 17.07
N VAL A 110 -4.73 -5.06 16.74
CA VAL A 110 -5.77 -6.08 16.90
C VAL A 110 -6.09 -6.29 18.38
N TYR A 111 -5.08 -6.38 19.24
CA TYR A 111 -5.27 -6.50 20.68
C TYR A 111 -6.06 -5.32 21.25
N LEU A 112 -5.72 -4.08 20.88
CA LEU A 112 -6.45 -2.89 21.29
C LEU A 112 -7.89 -2.90 20.77
N LEU A 113 -8.14 -3.38 19.55
CA LEU A 113 -9.50 -3.50 19.02
C LEU A 113 -10.38 -4.50 19.80
N PHE A 114 -9.80 -5.60 20.29
CA PHE A 114 -10.52 -6.59 21.09
C PHE A 114 -10.61 -6.24 22.58
N CYS A 115 -9.67 -5.43 23.07
CA CYS A 115 -9.58 -5.03 24.47
C CYS A 115 -10.29 -3.70 24.75
N ALA A 116 -10.51 -2.86 23.72
CA ALA A 116 -11.34 -1.66 23.77
C ALA A 116 -12.82 -2.02 23.60
#